data_AF-A0A1L9TB68-F1
#
_entry.id   AF-A0A1L9TB68-F1
#
_cell.length_a   1.000
_cell.length_b   1.000
_cell.length_c   1.000
_cell.angle_alpha   90.00
_cell.angle_beta   90.00
_cell.angle_gamma   90.00
#
_symmetry.space_group_name_H-M   'P 1'
#
loop_
_entity.id
_entity.type
_entity.pdbx_description
1 polymer ?
#
loop_
_entity_poly.entity_id
_entity_poly.type
_entity_poly.pdbx_seq_one_letter_code
_entity_poly.pdbx_strand_id
1 'polypeptide(L)'
;MVNDAEARRMATRAEQDLNTYQAKQGLGPQSDSAAESGVNEMAERKFPQEADVRYGGRDTGPTGSDRKPIPEDEGGMRDDRGRLAQAQQFEGRGGPEDKFDRE
;
A
#
# COMPACT_ATOMS: atom_id res chain seq x y z
N MET A 1 12.49 13.42 12.61
CA MET A 1 13.09 12.37 13.46
C MET A 1 11.99 11.81 14.32
N VAL A 2 11.63 10.54 14.15
CA VAL A 2 10.65 9.88 15.03
C VAL A 2 11.29 9.82 16.41
N ASN A 3 10.58 10.31 17.42
CA ASN A 3 11.11 10.31 18.79
C ASN A 3 11.09 8.87 19.31
N ASP A 4 12.20 8.35 19.83
CA ASP A 4 12.30 6.94 20.25
C ASP A 4 11.20 6.53 21.26
N ALA A 5 10.77 7.49 22.08
CA ALA A 5 9.66 7.30 23.03
C ALA A 5 8.29 7.12 22.36
N GLU A 6 8.08 7.73 21.19
CA GLU A 6 6.85 7.55 20.39
C GLU A 6 6.87 6.23 19.64
N ALA A 7 8.01 5.87 19.05
CA ALA A 7 8.19 4.57 18.40
C ALA A 7 7.92 3.40 19.37
N ARG A 8 8.45 3.48 20.60
CA ARG A 8 8.17 2.49 21.65
C ARG A 8 6.70 2.43 22.04
N ARG A 9 6.02 3.58 22.17
CA ARG A 9 4.58 3.62 22.46
C ARG A 9 3.73 3.02 21.34
N MET A 10 4.09 3.29 20.09
CA MET A 10 3.43 2.70 18.93
C MET A 10 3.62 1.19 18.90
N ALA A 11 4.84 0.70 19.18
CA ALA A 11 5.13 -0.73 19.27
C ALA A 11 4.29 -1.40 20.37
N THR A 12 4.24 -0.84 21.58
CA THR A 12 3.42 -1.41 22.67
C THR A 12 1.93 -1.45 22.33
N ARG A 13 1.40 -0.42 21.65
CA ARG A 13 -0.01 -0.44 21.19
C ARG A 13 -0.25 -1.52 20.14
N ALA A 14 0.67 -1.68 19.20
CA ALA A 14 0.59 -2.74 18.18
C ALA A 14 0.64 -4.14 18.82
N GLU A 15 1.51 -4.35 19.82
CA GLU A 15 1.57 -5.60 20.58
C GLU A 15 0.25 -5.90 21.29
N GLN A 16 -0.40 -4.89 21.88
CA GLN A 16 -1.70 -5.05 22.54
C GLN A 16 -2.81 -5.39 21.55
N ASP A 17 -2.88 -4.68 20.42
CA ASP A 17 -3.86 -4.91 19.36
C ASP A 17 -3.79 -6.35 18.83
N LEU A 18 -2.58 -6.83 18.53
CA LEU A 18 -2.32 -8.21 18.09
C LEU A 18 -2.60 -9.26 19.18
N ASN A 19 -2.46 -8.90 20.45
CA ASN A 19 -2.64 -9.85 21.55
C ASN A 19 -4.09 -10.05 21.99
N THR A 20 -5.04 -9.28 21.44
CA THR A 20 -6.46 -9.46 21.71
C THR A 20 -6.97 -10.83 21.25
N TYR A 21 -7.94 -11.39 21.97
CA TYR A 21 -8.55 -12.68 21.60
C TYR A 21 -9.19 -12.64 20.20
N GLN A 22 -9.81 -11.50 19.86
CA GLN A 22 -10.40 -11.23 18.56
C GLN A 22 -9.37 -11.31 17.43
N ALA A 23 -8.24 -10.59 17.56
CA ALA A 23 -7.17 -10.63 16.56
C ALA A 23 -6.57 -12.04 16.41
N LYS A 24 -6.40 -12.76 17.52
CA LYS A 24 -5.84 -14.13 17.52
C LYS A 24 -6.74 -15.15 16.85
N GLN A 25 -8.04 -15.04 17.08
CA GLN A 25 -9.02 -16.01 16.55
C GLN A 25 -9.65 -15.55 15.22
N GLY A 26 -9.30 -14.36 14.73
CA GLY A 26 -9.94 -13.76 13.56
C GLY A 26 -11.43 -13.45 13.79
N LEU A 27 -11.84 -13.24 15.05
CA LEU A 27 -13.23 -13.01 15.41
C LEU A 27 -13.54 -11.51 15.45
N GLY A 28 -14.67 -11.11 14.88
CA GLY A 28 -15.16 -9.73 14.90
C GLY A 28 -15.85 -9.35 13.59
N PRO A 29 -16.49 -8.17 13.54
CA PRO A 29 -17.02 -7.64 12.29
C PRO A 29 -15.86 -7.39 11.32
N GLN A 30 -15.86 -8.13 10.21
CA GLN A 30 -14.97 -7.90 9.08
C GLN A 30 -15.71 -7.11 8.01
N SER A 31 -14.97 -6.39 7.17
CA SER A 31 -15.56 -5.77 5.98
C SER A 31 -16.00 -6.86 5.01
N ASP A 32 -16.99 -6.59 4.18
CA ASP A 32 -17.41 -7.49 3.09
C ASP A 32 -16.21 -7.80 2.16
N SER A 33 -15.29 -6.84 2.02
CA SER A 33 -14.01 -6.99 1.30
C SER A 33 -13.16 -8.17 1.80
N ALA A 34 -13.19 -8.44 3.10
CA ALA A 34 -12.41 -9.51 3.72
C ALA A 34 -12.98 -10.88 3.36
N ALA A 35 -14.31 -10.99 3.24
CA ALA A 35 -14.97 -12.22 2.81
C ALA A 35 -14.75 -12.48 1.31
N GLU A 36 -14.77 -11.44 0.49
CA GLU A 36 -14.63 -11.54 -0.97
C GLU A 36 -13.19 -11.77 -1.44
N SER A 37 -12.20 -11.15 -0.78
CA SER A 37 -10.82 -11.10 -1.27
C SER A 37 -9.75 -11.48 -0.23
N GLY A 38 -10.13 -11.65 1.03
CA GLY A 38 -9.19 -11.79 2.15
C GLY A 38 -8.53 -10.48 2.59
N VAL A 39 -8.81 -9.36 1.91
CA VAL A 39 -8.30 -8.02 2.26
C VAL A 39 -9.34 -7.27 3.09
N ASN A 40 -8.97 -6.83 4.29
CA ASN A 40 -9.89 -6.09 5.17
C ASN A 40 -9.67 -4.58 5.04
N GLU A 41 -10.55 -3.89 4.32
CA GLU A 41 -10.51 -2.42 4.16
C GLU A 41 -10.67 -1.67 5.49
N MET A 42 -11.38 -2.24 6.46
CA MET A 42 -11.50 -1.60 7.79
C MET A 42 -10.16 -1.48 8.53
N ALA A 43 -9.08 -2.09 8.03
CA ALA A 43 -7.73 -1.91 8.56
C ALA A 43 -7.25 -0.45 8.48
N GLU A 44 -7.73 0.35 7.51
CA GLU A 44 -7.41 1.78 7.41
C GLU A 44 -7.68 2.54 8.71
N ARG A 45 -8.79 2.19 9.39
CA ARG A 45 -9.22 2.85 10.64
C ARG A 45 -8.21 2.69 11.79
N LYS A 46 -7.27 1.73 11.68
CA LYS A 46 -6.20 1.54 12.67
C LYS A 46 -5.07 2.55 12.51
N PHE A 47 -4.97 3.19 11.35
CA PHE A 47 -3.94 4.16 11.04
C PHE A 47 -4.51 5.58 11.13
N PRO A 48 -3.91 6.47 11.94
CA PRO A 48 -4.36 7.86 12.07
C PRO A 48 -3.96 8.74 10.89
N GLN A 49 -3.04 8.26 10.06
CA GLN A 49 -2.57 8.88 8.82
C GLN A 49 -3.38 8.38 7.63
N GLU A 50 -3.41 9.12 6.52
CA GLU A 50 -4.08 8.69 5.29
C GLU A 50 -3.58 7.30 4.90
N ALA A 51 -4.46 6.32 5.03
CA ALA A 51 -4.25 4.93 4.68
C ALA A 51 -5.41 4.55 3.75
N ASP A 52 -5.06 3.98 2.59
CA ASP A 52 -6.00 3.55 1.56
C ASP A 52 -5.69 2.08 1.25
N VAL A 53 -6.68 1.21 1.46
CA VAL A 53 -6.63 -0.23 1.25
C VAL A 53 -7.58 -0.52 0.09
N ARG A 54 -7.01 -0.68 -1.10
CA ARG A 54 -7.77 -0.98 -2.31
C ARG A 54 -7.81 -2.48 -2.57
N TYR A 55 -8.99 -3.01 -2.92
CA TYR A 55 -9.16 -4.40 -3.33
C TYR A 55 -10.01 -4.52 -4.61
N GLY A 56 -9.90 -5.65 -5.32
CA GLY A 56 -10.82 -5.98 -6.43
C GLY A 56 -10.53 -5.33 -7.80
N GLY A 57 -9.41 -4.61 -7.98
CA GLY A 57 -9.08 -3.94 -9.24
C GLY A 57 -8.06 -4.66 -10.13
N ARG A 58 -8.06 -4.33 -11.44
CA ARG A 58 -6.93 -4.68 -12.33
C ARG A 58 -5.62 -4.10 -11.80
N ASP A 59 -5.69 -2.97 -11.11
CA ASP A 59 -4.53 -2.25 -10.57
C ASP A 59 -3.98 -2.94 -9.31
N THR A 60 -4.84 -3.48 -8.44
CA THR A 60 -4.46 -4.10 -7.15
C THR A 60 -4.08 -5.59 -7.24
N GLY A 61 -4.38 -6.27 -8.36
CA GLY A 61 -4.04 -7.69 -8.52
C GLY A 61 -2.53 -7.92 -8.75
N PRO A 62 -1.86 -8.90 -8.09
CA PRO A 62 -0.47 -9.19 -8.39
C PRO A 62 -0.33 -9.67 -9.84
N THR A 63 0.42 -8.94 -10.65
CA THR A 63 0.87 -9.43 -11.95
C THR A 63 2.37 -9.56 -11.87
N GLY A 64 2.91 -10.75 -12.14
CA GLY A 64 4.37 -10.96 -12.21
C GLY A 64 5.02 -10.27 -13.42
N SER A 65 4.52 -9.11 -13.83
CA SER A 65 4.99 -8.31 -14.95
C SER A 65 5.13 -6.87 -14.53
N ASP A 66 6.31 -6.31 -14.76
CA ASP A 66 6.68 -4.93 -14.41
C ASP A 66 6.10 -3.89 -15.39
N ARG A 67 5.17 -4.33 -16.25
CA ARG A 67 4.47 -3.49 -17.24
C ARG A 67 3.29 -2.74 -16.66
N LYS A 68 2.94 -3.00 -15.40
CA LYS A 68 1.85 -2.30 -14.75
C LYS A 68 2.22 -0.84 -14.53
N PRO A 69 1.37 0.11 -14.94
CA PRO A 69 1.55 1.50 -14.57
C PRO A 69 1.36 1.66 -13.07
N ILE A 70 2.21 2.47 -12.43
CA ILE A 70 2.01 2.89 -11.05
C ILE A 70 1.00 4.05 -11.06
N PRO A 71 -0.11 3.97 -10.30
CA PRO A 71 -1.07 5.07 -10.19
C PRO A 71 -0.44 6.34 -9.60
N GLU A 72 -0.97 7.52 -9.94
CA GLU A 72 -0.45 8.81 -9.42
C GLU A 72 -0.56 8.89 -7.89
N ASP A 73 -1.64 8.35 -7.32
CA ASP A 73 -1.85 8.29 -5.87
C ASP A 73 -0.77 7.46 -5.15
N GLU A 74 -0.15 6.49 -5.83
CA GLU A 74 0.92 5.65 -5.30
C GLU A 74 2.32 6.20 -5.64
N GLY A 75 2.41 7.43 -6.16
CA GLY A 75 3.66 8.06 -6.58
C GLY A 75 4.05 7.77 -8.03
N GLY A 76 3.10 7.27 -8.84
CA GLY A 76 3.24 7.15 -10.28
C GLY A 76 3.47 8.50 -10.95
N MET A 77 4.37 8.54 -11.93
CA MET A 77 4.62 9.73 -12.73
C MET A 77 4.12 9.55 -14.15
N ARG A 78 3.67 10.64 -14.78
CA ARG A 78 3.31 10.65 -16.20
C ARG A 78 4.50 11.08 -17.04
N ASP A 79 4.62 10.47 -18.22
CA ASP A 79 5.53 10.93 -19.26
C ASP A 79 4.98 12.22 -19.94
N ASP A 80 5.79 12.82 -20.82
CA ASP A 80 5.40 14.00 -21.61
C ASP A 80 4.18 13.75 -22.53
N ARG A 81 3.78 12.48 -22.70
CA ARG A 81 2.62 12.06 -23.49
C ARG A 81 1.40 11.73 -22.61
N GLY A 82 1.47 12.02 -21.31
CA GLY A 82 0.40 11.79 -20.34
C GLY A 82 0.17 10.34 -19.94
N ARG A 83 1.06 9.41 -20.30
CA ARG A 83 0.99 7.98 -19.95
C ARG A 83 1.68 7.75 -18.61
N LEU A 84 1.11 6.89 -17.77
CA LEU A 84 1.73 6.53 -16.50
C LEU A 84 2.97 5.66 -16.71
N ALA A 85 4.00 5.95 -15.93
CA ALA A 85 5.23 5.20 -15.85
C ALA A 85 4.95 3.76 -15.43
N GLN A 86 5.56 2.81 -16.14
CA GLN A 86 5.49 1.39 -15.79
C GLN A 86 6.42 1.10 -14.61
N ALA A 87 6.09 0.09 -13.81
CA ALA A 87 6.91 -0.31 -12.66
C ALA A 87 8.39 -0.53 -13.02
N GLN A 88 8.69 -1.12 -14.18
CA GLN A 88 10.07 -1.30 -14.67
C GLN A 88 10.88 0.00 -14.76
N GLN A 89 10.21 1.13 -14.99
CA GLN A 89 10.85 2.44 -15.09
C GLN A 89 11.24 3.00 -13.73
N PHE A 90 10.76 2.44 -12.61
CA PHE A 90 11.21 2.78 -11.26
C PHE A 90 12.39 1.91 -10.78
N GLU A 91 12.72 0.82 -11.49
CA GLU A 91 13.78 -0.09 -11.07
C GLU A 91 15.17 0.34 -11.56
N GLY A 92 16.21 0.16 -10.72
CA GLY A 92 17.60 0.45 -11.09
C GLY A 92 18.02 1.90 -10.80
N ARG A 93 19.03 2.40 -11.52
CA ARG A 93 19.60 3.73 -11.26
C ARG A 93 18.81 4.80 -12.01
N GLY A 94 18.30 5.78 -11.26
CA GLY A 94 17.44 6.85 -11.78
C GLY A 94 15.97 6.42 -11.81
N GLY A 95 15.06 7.38 -11.68
CA GLY A 95 13.62 7.13 -11.75
C GLY A 95 13.08 7.19 -13.18
N PRO A 96 11.73 7.17 -13.34
CA PRO A 96 11.08 7.35 -14.63
C PRO A 96 11.53 8.63 -15.34
N GLU A 97 11.78 9.71 -14.59
CA GLU A 97 12.26 11.00 -15.08
C GLU A 97 13.56 10.88 -15.90
N ASP A 98 14.55 10.15 -15.40
CA ASP A 98 15.84 9.96 -16.08
C ASP A 98 15.74 9.05 -17.31
N LYS A 99 14.66 8.26 -17.39
CA LYS A 99 14.44 7.26 -18.44
C LYS A 99 13.56 7.80 -19.55
N PHE A 100 12.68 8.75 -19.27
CA PHE A 100 11.90 9.46 -20.28
C PHE A 100 12.80 10.32 -21.18
N ASP A 101 13.83 10.94 -20.62
CA ASP A 101 14.79 11.76 -21.38
C ASP A 101 15.69 10.94 -22.33
N ARG A 102 15.69 9.61 -22.21
CA ARG A 102 16.57 8.71 -22.98
C ARG A 102 15.92 8.05 -24.19
N GLU A 103 14.62 8.24 -24.41
CA GLU A 103 13.85 7.58 -25.49
C GLU A 103 13.37 8.56 -26.56
#